data_AF-A0A9D1ZWN5-F1
#
_entry.id   AF-A0A9D1ZWN5-F1
#
_cell.length_a   1.000
_cell.length_b   1.000
_cell.length_c   1.000
_cell.angle_alpha   90.00
_cell.angle_beta   90.00
_cell.angle_gamma   90.00
#
_symmetry.space_group_name_H-M   'P 1'
#
loop_
_entity.id
_entity.type
_entity.pdbx_description
1 polymer ?
#
loop_
_entity_poly.entity_id
_entity_poly.type
_entity_poly.pdbx_seq_one_letter_code
_entity_poly.pdbx_strand_id
1 'polypeptide(L)'
;MALQDKKIMPPPWLAFREIERYSIGWRMGYGEDYIYRFGNWLDTLSPEERVEYRSLFPEPITWKGWWDNEDSCEVLEHGDFLVDAWLPDGQPKYTRQWLQQDFAAGRTRELCLFWGHQPSEDNQLTKSCLSQWWMEDFYTTADSYLCMEQYMMASKAQLFGDEEIRKEILKCSDPKQIKTLGRKVRGFDQKVWDKFKYAIVLLGNWYKFSQNRELREFLLSTGDSVLVEASPYDNIWGIRLSANSPEAKDPFKWRGQNLLGFALMEVRDELRRVTQNEMLCDWSLVWKR
;
A
#
# COMPACT_ATOMS: atom_id res chain seq x y z
N MET A 1 20.70 -23.69 -7.87
CA MET A 1 19.27 -23.33 -7.96
C MET A 1 18.76 -23.97 -9.24
N ALA A 2 17.53 -24.50 -9.28
CA ALA A 2 17.01 -25.13 -10.51
C ALA A 2 16.84 -24.10 -11.64
N LEU A 3 16.61 -22.83 -11.28
CA LEU A 3 16.47 -21.69 -12.21
C LEU A 3 17.78 -20.98 -12.61
N GLN A 4 18.95 -21.46 -12.18
CA GLN A 4 20.21 -20.70 -12.22
C GLN A 4 20.66 -20.27 -13.64
N ASP A 5 20.33 -21.06 -14.67
CA ASP A 5 20.72 -20.79 -16.06
C ASP A 5 19.57 -20.25 -16.92
N LYS A 6 18.41 -19.94 -16.32
CA LYS A 6 17.23 -19.46 -17.05
C LYS A 6 17.08 -17.95 -16.96
N LYS A 7 16.56 -17.39 -18.05
CA LYS A 7 16.07 -16.00 -18.05
C LYS A 7 14.73 -15.96 -17.34
N ILE A 8 14.74 -15.51 -16.10
CA ILE A 8 13.58 -15.48 -15.23
C ILE A 8 12.66 -14.33 -15.65
N MET A 9 11.43 -14.62 -16.07
CA MET A 9 10.44 -13.56 -16.28
C MET A 9 9.95 -13.04 -14.93
N PRO A 10 9.79 -11.71 -14.75
CA PRO A 10 9.10 -11.19 -13.59
C PRO A 10 7.67 -11.78 -13.51
N PRO A 11 7.10 -11.96 -12.31
CA PRO A 11 5.69 -12.27 -12.20
C PRO A 11 4.84 -11.03 -12.60
N PRO A 12 3.56 -11.23 -12.99
CA PRO A 12 2.69 -10.15 -13.47
C PRO A 12 2.61 -8.94 -12.54
N TRP A 13 2.49 -9.17 -11.23
CA TRP A 13 2.42 -8.12 -10.20
C TRP A 13 3.72 -7.35 -9.97
N LEU A 14 4.87 -7.82 -10.47
CA LEU A 14 6.11 -7.04 -10.49
C LEU A 14 6.30 -6.35 -11.84
N ALA A 15 5.89 -6.97 -12.93
CA ALA A 15 6.02 -6.40 -14.27
C ALA A 15 5.10 -5.21 -14.51
N PHE A 16 3.83 -5.32 -14.09
CA PHE A 16 2.79 -4.32 -14.27
C PHE A 16 2.08 -4.08 -12.94
N ARG A 17 2.67 -3.22 -12.11
CA ARG A 17 2.24 -2.97 -10.72
C ARG A 17 0.92 -2.19 -10.65
N GLU A 18 0.59 -1.52 -11.75
CA GLU A 18 -0.60 -0.71 -11.94
C GLU A 18 -1.79 -1.52 -12.51
N ILE A 19 -1.56 -2.73 -13.05
CA ILE A 19 -2.63 -3.59 -13.54
C ILE A 19 -2.99 -4.61 -12.46
N GLU A 20 -4.12 -4.38 -11.78
CA GLU A 20 -4.62 -5.32 -10.75
C GLU A 20 -4.98 -6.69 -11.34
N ARG A 21 -4.97 -7.73 -10.51
CA ARG A 21 -5.18 -9.14 -10.90
C ARG A 21 -6.39 -9.36 -11.81
N TYR A 22 -7.52 -8.74 -11.48
CA TYR A 22 -8.79 -8.91 -12.19
C TYR A 22 -9.08 -7.83 -13.23
N SER A 23 -8.12 -6.93 -13.47
CA SER A 23 -8.27 -5.87 -14.45
C SER A 23 -8.44 -6.43 -15.85
N ILE A 24 -9.33 -5.79 -16.63
CA ILE A 24 -9.47 -6.07 -18.07
C ILE A 24 -8.18 -5.78 -18.85
N GLY A 25 -7.23 -5.04 -18.26
CA GLY A 25 -5.92 -4.76 -18.84
C GLY A 25 -5.10 -6.01 -19.18
N TRP A 26 -5.37 -7.14 -18.53
CA TRP A 26 -4.76 -8.45 -18.83
C TRP A 26 -5.39 -9.19 -20.01
N ARG A 27 -6.57 -8.77 -20.47
CA ARG A 27 -7.36 -9.45 -21.53
C ARG A 27 -7.58 -8.61 -22.77
N MET A 28 -7.58 -7.28 -22.63
CA MET A 28 -7.89 -6.32 -23.69
C MET A 28 -7.00 -5.07 -23.59
N GLY A 29 -5.90 -5.14 -22.84
CA GLY A 29 -5.03 -3.99 -22.58
C GLY A 29 -3.56 -4.32 -22.86
N TYR A 30 -2.68 -3.39 -22.49
CA TYR A 30 -1.24 -3.51 -22.78
C TYR A 30 -0.52 -4.58 -21.95
N GLY A 31 -1.19 -5.19 -20.96
CA GLY A 31 -0.70 -6.35 -20.21
C GLY A 31 -1.00 -7.70 -20.87
N GLU A 32 -1.88 -7.75 -21.87
CA GLU A 32 -2.35 -9.00 -22.49
C GLU A 32 -1.20 -9.80 -23.13
N ASP A 33 -0.41 -9.17 -23.99
CA ASP A 33 0.73 -9.83 -24.63
C ASP A 33 1.70 -10.41 -23.58
N TYR A 34 1.94 -9.66 -22.50
CA TYR A 34 2.82 -10.11 -21.43
C TYR A 34 2.29 -11.33 -20.69
N ILE A 35 1.00 -11.37 -20.33
CA ILE A 35 0.45 -12.50 -19.56
C ILE A 35 0.48 -13.79 -20.39
N TYR A 36 0.27 -13.71 -21.71
CA TYR A 36 0.44 -14.85 -22.61
C TYR A 36 1.89 -15.32 -22.70
N ARG A 37 2.84 -14.39 -22.91
CA ARG A 37 4.27 -14.74 -22.96
C ARG A 37 4.76 -15.32 -21.63
N PHE A 38 4.28 -14.76 -20.52
CA PHE A 38 4.55 -15.25 -19.17
C PHE A 38 4.04 -16.68 -18.98
N GLY A 39 2.79 -16.96 -19.38
CA GLY A 39 2.21 -18.30 -19.33
C GLY A 39 3.00 -19.31 -20.17
N ASN A 40 3.32 -18.97 -21.42
CA ASN A 40 4.14 -19.81 -22.29
C ASN A 40 5.52 -20.10 -21.70
N TRP A 41 6.16 -19.11 -21.09
CA TRP A 41 7.44 -19.29 -20.41
C TRP A 41 7.32 -20.18 -19.18
N LEU A 42 6.30 -19.96 -18.34
CA LEU A 42 6.02 -20.78 -17.17
C LEU A 42 5.77 -22.25 -17.56
N ASP A 43 5.15 -22.47 -18.72
CA ASP A 43 4.92 -23.80 -19.27
C ASP A 43 6.21 -24.54 -19.66
N THR A 44 7.29 -23.81 -19.95
CA THR A 44 8.61 -24.41 -20.21
C THR A 44 9.35 -24.88 -18.95
N LEU A 45 8.85 -24.54 -17.76
CA LEU A 45 9.48 -24.90 -16.48
C LEU A 45 9.06 -26.30 -16.01
N SER A 46 10.01 -27.06 -15.47
CA SER A 46 9.74 -28.32 -14.77
C SER A 46 8.90 -28.09 -13.50
N PRO A 47 8.26 -29.12 -12.93
CA PRO A 47 7.55 -29.01 -11.67
C PRO A 47 8.42 -28.44 -10.53
N GLU A 48 9.68 -28.88 -10.43
CA GLU A 48 10.64 -28.40 -9.43
C GLU A 48 10.99 -26.93 -9.65
N GLU A 49 11.22 -26.52 -10.90
CA GLU A 49 11.50 -25.12 -11.27
C GLU A 49 10.29 -24.21 -10.97
N ARG A 50 9.06 -24.69 -11.19
CA ARG A 50 7.83 -23.94 -10.85
C ARG A 50 7.70 -23.75 -9.34
N VAL A 51 8.01 -24.77 -8.54
CA VAL A 51 8.00 -24.66 -7.06
C VAL A 51 9.06 -23.66 -6.59
N GLU A 52 10.28 -23.74 -7.14
CA GLU A 52 11.33 -22.77 -6.84
C GLU A 52 10.92 -21.35 -7.25
N TYR A 53 10.31 -21.18 -8.43
CA TYR A 53 9.82 -19.89 -8.90
C TYR A 53 8.76 -19.29 -7.97
N ARG A 54 7.75 -20.07 -7.59
CA ARG A 54 6.70 -19.64 -6.63
C ARG A 54 7.30 -19.26 -5.28
N SER A 55 8.36 -19.94 -4.84
CA SER A 55 9.07 -19.61 -3.59
C SER A 55 9.89 -18.32 -3.69
N LEU A 56 10.49 -18.04 -4.85
CA LEU A 56 11.27 -16.82 -5.07
C LEU A 56 10.36 -15.60 -5.27
N PHE A 57 9.20 -15.80 -5.88
CA PHE A 57 8.24 -14.75 -6.23
C PHE A 57 6.89 -15.06 -5.60
N PRO A 58 6.73 -14.81 -4.29
CA PRO A 58 5.49 -15.11 -3.62
C PRO A 58 4.42 -14.06 -4.00
N GLU A 59 3.17 -14.48 -4.03
CA GLU A 59 2.03 -13.60 -4.38
C GLU A 59 1.92 -12.46 -3.36
N PRO A 60 1.71 -11.20 -3.77
CA PRO A 60 1.24 -10.17 -2.87
C PRO A 60 -0.18 -10.47 -2.40
N ILE A 61 -0.60 -9.88 -1.28
CA ILE A 61 -1.94 -10.02 -0.71
C ILE A 61 -3.03 -9.77 -1.76
N THR A 62 -2.87 -8.73 -2.59
CA THR A 62 -3.82 -8.36 -3.66
C THR A 62 -3.87 -9.35 -4.84
N TRP A 63 -3.02 -10.38 -4.84
CA TRP A 63 -2.95 -11.44 -5.85
C TRP A 63 -3.11 -12.85 -5.25
N LYS A 64 -3.49 -12.95 -3.97
CA LYS A 64 -3.51 -14.22 -3.25
C LYS A 64 -4.42 -15.26 -3.89
N GLY A 65 -3.89 -16.45 -4.15
CA GLY A 65 -4.58 -17.54 -4.85
C GLY A 65 -4.46 -17.50 -6.38
N TRP A 66 -3.65 -16.58 -6.93
CA TRP A 66 -3.38 -16.51 -8.37
C TRP A 66 -2.84 -17.84 -8.93
N TRP A 67 -1.88 -18.45 -8.23
CA TRP A 67 -1.19 -19.66 -8.67
C TRP A 67 -2.08 -20.90 -8.78
N ASP A 68 -3.11 -20.94 -7.94
CA ASP A 68 -4.03 -22.08 -7.83
C ASP A 68 -5.42 -21.74 -8.40
N ASN A 69 -5.57 -20.54 -8.98
CA ASN A 69 -6.80 -19.99 -9.53
C ASN A 69 -7.97 -20.00 -8.51
N GLU A 70 -7.64 -19.64 -7.26
CA GLU A 70 -8.58 -19.54 -6.15
C GLU A 70 -8.77 -18.07 -5.75
N ASP A 71 -9.99 -17.74 -5.31
CA ASP A 71 -10.27 -16.47 -4.66
C ASP A 71 -10.17 -16.66 -3.14
N SER A 72 -8.95 -16.49 -2.62
CA SER A 72 -8.63 -16.75 -1.21
C SER A 72 -8.28 -15.47 -0.43
N CYS A 73 -8.50 -14.32 -1.06
CA CYS A 73 -8.44 -13.02 -0.39
C CYS A 73 -9.57 -12.93 0.62
N GLU A 74 -9.23 -12.55 1.85
CA GLU A 74 -10.26 -12.15 2.80
C GLU A 74 -10.69 -10.73 2.44
N VAL A 75 -12.01 -10.49 2.39
CA VAL A 75 -12.55 -9.20 1.99
C VAL A 75 -13.46 -8.65 3.07
N LEU A 76 -13.37 -7.34 3.31
CA LEU A 76 -14.39 -6.62 4.08
C LEU A 76 -15.47 -6.13 3.12
N GLU A 77 -16.72 -6.39 3.47
CA GLU A 77 -17.87 -6.08 2.62
C GLU A 77 -18.87 -5.17 3.35
N HIS A 78 -19.34 -4.13 2.64
CA HIS A 78 -20.44 -3.27 3.10
C HIS A 78 -21.29 -2.82 1.91
N GLY A 79 -22.44 -3.46 1.72
CA GLY A 79 -23.24 -3.26 0.51
C GLY A 79 -22.43 -3.73 -0.71
N ASP A 80 -22.26 -2.85 -1.69
CA ASP A 80 -21.47 -3.11 -2.90
C ASP A 80 -19.98 -2.76 -2.73
N PHE A 81 -19.57 -2.25 -1.56
CA PHE A 81 -18.17 -1.91 -1.29
C PHE A 81 -17.40 -3.12 -0.79
N LEU A 82 -16.26 -3.40 -1.44
CA LEU A 82 -15.32 -4.46 -1.10
C LEU A 82 -13.91 -3.87 -0.92
N VAL A 83 -13.17 -4.34 0.07
CA VAL A 83 -11.73 -4.03 0.23
C VAL A 83 -10.99 -5.24 0.81
N ASP A 84 -9.80 -5.52 0.29
CA ASP A 84 -8.95 -6.61 0.77
C ASP A 84 -8.56 -6.42 2.24
N ALA A 85 -8.81 -7.44 3.05
CA ALA A 85 -8.36 -7.55 4.42
C ALA A 85 -7.01 -8.29 4.45
N TRP A 86 -5.93 -7.56 4.80
CA TRP A 86 -4.59 -8.15 4.84
C TRP A 86 -4.40 -9.11 6.03
N LEU A 87 -5.19 -8.92 7.08
CA LEU A 87 -5.31 -9.77 8.24
C LEU A 87 -6.80 -9.98 8.55
N PRO A 88 -7.12 -11.03 9.33
CA PRO A 88 -8.50 -11.29 9.74
C PRO A 88 -9.22 -10.07 10.30
N ASP A 89 -10.46 -9.86 9.86
CA ASP A 89 -11.30 -8.71 10.22
C ASP A 89 -10.72 -7.32 9.84
N GLY A 90 -9.68 -7.27 9.01
CA GLY A 90 -9.01 -6.02 8.59
C GLY A 90 -8.23 -5.32 9.71
N GLN A 91 -7.84 -6.08 10.74
CA GLN A 91 -7.09 -5.54 11.88
C GLN A 91 -5.65 -5.16 11.50
N PRO A 92 -5.07 -4.12 12.11
CA PRO A 92 -3.65 -3.80 11.95
C PRO A 92 -2.75 -4.90 12.53
N LYS A 93 -1.69 -5.26 11.79
CA LYS A 93 -0.57 -6.08 12.30
C LYS A 93 0.19 -5.33 13.39
N TYR A 94 0.41 -4.03 13.19
CA TYR A 94 1.11 -3.19 14.16
C TYR A 94 0.14 -2.25 14.86
N THR A 95 0.29 -2.15 16.19
CA THR A 95 -0.53 -1.28 17.02
C THR A 95 0.33 -0.53 18.02
N ARG A 96 -0.24 0.53 18.60
CA ARG A 96 0.39 1.23 19.72
C ARG A 96 0.64 0.28 20.90
N GLN A 97 -0.28 -0.64 21.17
CA GLN A 97 -0.14 -1.61 22.25
C GLN A 97 1.03 -2.57 22.00
N TRP A 98 1.19 -3.05 20.77
CA TRP A 98 2.36 -3.84 20.38
C TRP A 98 3.67 -3.08 20.63
N LEU A 99 3.73 -1.81 20.21
CA LEU A 99 4.92 -0.99 20.40
C LEU A 99 5.22 -0.73 21.89
N GLN A 100 4.19 -0.50 22.70
CA GLN A 100 4.31 -0.34 24.15
C GLN A 100 4.83 -1.61 24.83
N GLN A 101 4.40 -2.80 24.39
CA GLN A 101 4.90 -4.07 24.89
C GLN A 101 6.38 -4.28 24.53
N ASP A 102 6.78 -3.94 23.31
CA ASP A 102 8.19 -3.95 22.89
C ASP A 102 9.04 -3.03 23.78
N PHE A 103 8.55 -1.80 24.02
CA PHE A 103 9.24 -0.82 24.85
C PHE A 103 9.34 -1.28 26.31
N ALA A 104 8.26 -1.83 26.88
CA ALA A 104 8.24 -2.37 28.24
C ALA A 104 9.15 -3.59 28.42
N ALA A 105 9.35 -4.37 27.35
CA ALA A 105 10.29 -5.49 27.31
C ALA A 105 11.76 -5.05 27.12
N GLY A 106 12.05 -3.74 27.06
CA GLY A 106 13.40 -3.21 26.87
C GLY A 106 13.93 -3.38 25.44
N ARG A 107 13.07 -3.69 24.46
CA ARG A 107 13.48 -3.76 23.05
C ARG A 107 13.59 -2.35 22.47
N THR A 108 14.81 -1.96 22.10
CA THR A 108 15.05 -0.68 21.43
C THR A 108 14.65 -0.77 19.97
N ARG A 109 13.77 0.14 19.54
CA ARG A 109 13.37 0.33 18.13
C ARG A 109 13.76 1.74 17.71
N GLU A 110 14.34 1.88 16.52
CA GLU A 110 14.53 3.21 15.94
C GLU A 110 13.16 3.78 15.53
N LEU A 111 12.94 5.08 15.82
CA LEU A 111 11.70 5.77 15.47
C LEU A 111 11.96 6.76 14.34
N CYS A 112 11.30 6.53 13.20
CA CYS A 112 11.30 7.45 12.08
C CYS A 112 10.08 8.39 12.20
N LEU A 113 10.29 9.51 12.89
CA LEU A 113 9.29 10.58 13.01
C LEU A 113 9.20 11.34 11.69
N PHE A 114 7.97 11.51 11.17
CA PHE A 114 7.70 12.26 9.96
C PHE A 114 6.44 13.12 10.14
N TRP A 115 6.44 14.31 9.54
CA TRP A 115 5.28 15.19 9.47
C TRP A 115 5.51 16.22 8.36
N GLY A 116 4.43 16.64 7.69
CA GLY A 116 4.49 17.51 6.52
C GLY A 116 4.65 16.73 5.21
N HIS A 117 4.44 17.42 4.09
CA HIS A 117 4.32 16.82 2.75
C HIS A 117 5.07 17.61 1.66
N GLN A 118 5.82 18.64 2.04
CA GLN A 118 6.57 19.45 1.09
C GLN A 118 7.84 18.71 0.64
N PRO A 119 8.20 18.80 -0.65
CA PRO A 119 9.53 18.38 -1.13
C PRO A 119 10.64 19.17 -0.42
N SER A 120 11.85 18.61 -0.40
CA SER A 120 13.02 19.42 -0.03
C SER A 120 13.32 20.46 -1.11
N GLU A 121 14.04 21.52 -0.75
CA GLU A 121 14.44 22.59 -1.69
C GLU A 121 15.23 22.05 -2.89
N ASP A 122 15.97 20.95 -2.68
CA ASP A 122 16.78 20.28 -3.70
C ASP A 122 16.04 19.15 -4.45
N ASN A 123 14.72 19.05 -4.29
CA ASN A 123 13.86 17.96 -4.83
C ASN A 123 14.27 16.53 -4.42
N GLN A 124 15.11 16.38 -3.39
CA GLN A 124 15.41 15.07 -2.82
C GLN A 124 14.23 14.57 -2.01
N LEU A 125 13.92 13.28 -2.16
CA LEU A 125 12.93 12.60 -1.33
C LEU A 125 13.37 12.63 0.13
N THR A 126 12.46 13.06 0.98
CA THR A 126 12.63 13.04 2.43
C THR A 126 11.48 12.29 3.07
N LYS A 127 11.49 12.19 4.41
CA LYS A 127 10.42 11.55 5.19
C LYS A 127 9.03 12.15 4.92
N SER A 128 8.93 13.35 4.35
CA SER A 128 7.65 13.94 3.94
C SER A 128 6.91 13.12 2.88
N CYS A 129 7.59 12.26 2.11
CA CYS A 129 6.95 11.40 1.12
C CYS A 129 6.05 10.30 1.72
N LEU A 130 6.25 10.00 3.01
CA LEU A 130 5.42 9.10 3.81
C LEU A 130 4.03 9.71 4.11
N SER A 131 3.88 11.03 3.97
CA SER A 131 2.60 11.71 4.18
C SER A 131 1.55 11.31 3.14
N GLN A 132 0.29 11.25 3.58
CA GLN A 132 -0.86 11.03 2.67
C GLN A 132 -1.09 12.20 1.70
N TRP A 133 -0.51 13.37 2.00
CA TRP A 133 -0.58 14.58 1.17
C TRP A 133 0.61 14.76 0.24
N TRP A 134 1.57 13.84 0.24
CA TRP A 134 2.62 13.86 -0.77
C TRP A 134 1.99 13.63 -2.14
N MET A 135 2.22 14.56 -3.06
CA MET A 135 1.68 14.54 -4.42
C MET A 135 2.51 13.57 -5.25
N GLU A 136 1.91 12.44 -5.58
CA GLU A 136 2.47 11.42 -6.47
C GLU A 136 1.29 10.61 -7.01
N ASP A 137 1.23 10.50 -8.34
CA ASP A 137 0.13 9.83 -9.01
C ASP A 137 0.20 8.32 -8.77
N PHE A 138 -0.95 7.70 -8.61
CA PHE A 138 -1.10 6.24 -8.65
C PHE A 138 -2.49 5.86 -9.13
N TYR A 139 -2.64 4.60 -9.53
CA TYR A 139 -3.79 4.12 -10.26
C TYR A 139 -4.42 2.91 -9.59
N THR A 140 -5.72 2.79 -9.78
CA THR A 140 -6.50 1.58 -9.58
C THR A 140 -7.19 1.25 -10.90
N THR A 141 -7.82 0.09 -10.98
CA THR A 141 -8.64 -0.35 -12.10
C THR A 141 -9.80 0.61 -12.34
N ALA A 142 -10.29 1.27 -11.28
CA ALA A 142 -11.41 2.19 -11.36
C ALA A 142 -10.98 3.62 -11.75
N ASP A 143 -9.97 4.17 -11.07
CA ASP A 143 -9.63 5.59 -11.15
C ASP A 143 -8.14 5.88 -10.88
N SER A 144 -7.73 7.10 -11.27
CA SER A 144 -6.42 7.70 -10.97
C SER A 144 -6.50 8.66 -9.78
N TYR A 145 -5.44 8.73 -8.99
CA TYR A 145 -5.36 9.59 -7.79
C TYR A 145 -4.06 10.37 -7.77
N LEU A 146 -4.15 11.63 -7.36
CA LEU A 146 -3.00 12.56 -7.27
C LEU A 146 -2.21 12.40 -5.95
N CYS A 147 -2.88 11.88 -4.92
CA CYS A 147 -2.29 11.61 -3.61
C CYS A 147 -3.17 10.65 -2.82
N MET A 148 -2.61 10.13 -1.72
CA MET A 148 -3.29 9.16 -0.87
C MET A 148 -4.53 9.71 -0.16
N GLU A 149 -4.56 10.99 0.20
CA GLU A 149 -5.76 11.53 0.84
C GLU A 149 -6.93 11.70 -0.13
N GLN A 150 -6.67 12.00 -1.41
CA GLN A 150 -7.72 11.98 -2.43
C GLN A 150 -8.34 10.58 -2.53
N TYR A 151 -7.50 9.54 -2.59
CA TYR A 151 -7.94 8.14 -2.57
C TYR A 151 -8.75 7.80 -1.32
N MET A 152 -8.27 8.17 -0.13
CA MET A 152 -8.97 7.88 1.13
C MET A 152 -10.36 8.54 1.16
N MET A 153 -10.48 9.79 0.71
CA MET A 153 -11.77 10.50 0.67
C MET A 153 -12.71 9.94 -0.40
N ALA A 154 -12.20 9.58 -1.58
CA ALA A 154 -12.99 8.95 -2.65
C ALA A 154 -13.50 7.56 -2.22
N SER A 155 -12.64 6.76 -1.60
CA SER A 155 -12.99 5.44 -1.06
C SER A 155 -14.00 5.56 0.08
N LYS A 156 -13.87 6.60 0.93
CA LYS A 156 -14.89 6.91 1.94
C LYS A 156 -16.24 7.21 1.30
N ALA A 157 -16.28 8.03 0.25
CA ALA A 157 -17.53 8.32 -0.46
C ALA A 157 -18.14 7.05 -1.08
N GLN A 158 -17.31 6.19 -1.68
CA GLN A 158 -17.72 4.91 -2.25
C GLN A 158 -18.29 3.95 -1.19
N LEU A 159 -17.64 3.85 -0.03
CA LEU A 159 -18.09 3.00 1.09
C LEU A 159 -19.52 3.35 1.55
N PHE A 160 -19.91 4.62 1.46
CA PHE A 160 -21.25 5.09 1.83
C PHE A 160 -22.17 5.32 0.63
N GLY A 161 -21.78 4.87 -0.57
CA GLY A 161 -22.58 4.98 -1.80
C GLY A 161 -22.79 6.41 -2.31
N ASP A 162 -21.96 7.38 -1.89
CA ASP A 162 -22.07 8.78 -2.29
C ASP A 162 -21.26 9.07 -3.57
N GLU A 163 -21.77 8.57 -4.69
CA GLU A 163 -21.12 8.70 -6.00
C GLU A 163 -21.01 10.16 -6.49
N GLU A 164 -21.87 11.05 -6.01
CA GLU A 164 -21.79 12.48 -6.35
C GLU A 164 -20.56 13.12 -5.70
N ILE A 165 -20.40 12.95 -4.38
CA ILE A 165 -19.22 13.45 -3.66
C ILE A 165 -17.95 12.76 -4.15
N ARG A 166 -17.99 11.46 -4.44
CA ARG A 166 -16.86 10.72 -5.01
C ARG A 166 -16.37 11.36 -6.31
N LYS A 167 -17.27 11.65 -7.25
CA LYS A 167 -16.94 12.32 -8.52
C LYS A 167 -16.37 13.73 -8.32
N GLU A 168 -16.86 14.49 -7.33
CA GLU A 168 -16.31 15.80 -7.00
C GLU A 168 -14.88 15.68 -6.44
N ILE A 169 -14.61 14.70 -5.58
CA ILE A 169 -13.28 14.46 -5.00
C ILE A 169 -12.28 14.09 -6.09
N LEU A 170 -12.64 13.18 -7.01
CA LEU A 170 -11.77 12.74 -8.09
C LEU A 170 -11.39 13.86 -9.06
N LYS A 171 -12.26 14.87 -9.23
CA LYS A 171 -11.99 16.06 -10.06
C LYS A 171 -11.23 17.16 -9.34
N CYS A 172 -11.06 17.05 -8.02
CA CYS A 172 -10.48 18.09 -7.19
C CYS A 172 -8.99 17.82 -6.94
N SER A 173 -8.15 18.84 -7.16
CA SER A 173 -6.72 18.81 -6.84
C SER A 173 -6.33 19.65 -5.62
N ASP A 174 -7.25 20.44 -5.05
CA ASP A 174 -6.98 21.28 -3.88
C ASP A 174 -7.14 20.49 -2.57
N PRO A 175 -6.08 20.38 -1.74
CA PRO A 175 -6.13 19.62 -0.49
C PRO A 175 -7.22 20.06 0.50
N LYS A 176 -7.52 21.37 0.58
CA LYS A 176 -8.53 21.88 1.51
C LYS A 176 -9.94 21.51 1.05
N GLN A 177 -10.18 21.58 -0.26
CA GLN A 177 -11.45 21.20 -0.86
C GLN A 177 -11.67 19.69 -0.77
N ILE A 178 -10.68 18.85 -1.06
CA ILE A 178 -10.76 17.37 -0.89
C ILE A 178 -11.19 17.02 0.54
N LYS A 179 -10.54 17.62 1.56
CA LYS A 179 -10.92 17.44 2.97
C LYS A 179 -12.34 17.91 3.27
N THR A 180 -12.76 19.01 2.68
CA THR A 180 -14.10 19.56 2.86
C THR A 180 -15.15 18.63 2.26
N LEU A 181 -14.91 18.10 1.08
CA LEU A 181 -15.77 17.13 0.41
C LEU A 181 -15.87 15.82 1.21
N GLY A 182 -14.74 15.32 1.71
CA GLY A 182 -14.70 14.13 2.55
C GLY A 182 -15.49 14.23 3.86
N ARG A 183 -15.73 15.46 4.36
CA ARG A 183 -16.61 15.74 5.50
C ARG A 183 -18.09 15.82 5.12
N LYS A 184 -18.40 16.00 3.84
CA LYS A 184 -19.77 16.10 3.29
C LYS A 184 -20.33 14.78 2.78
N VAL A 185 -19.55 13.70 2.82
CA VAL A 185 -20.00 12.35 2.45
C VAL A 185 -21.30 12.01 3.18
N ARG A 186 -22.35 11.76 2.42
CA ARG A 186 -23.69 11.40 2.90
C ARG A 186 -23.68 9.97 3.42
N GLY A 187 -24.59 9.66 4.34
CA GLY A 187 -24.72 8.31 4.89
C GLY A 187 -23.54 7.88 5.79
N PHE A 188 -22.63 8.80 6.15
CA PHE A 188 -21.47 8.50 6.96
C PHE A 188 -21.86 7.90 8.32
N ASP A 189 -21.42 6.66 8.54
CA ASP A 189 -21.49 5.98 9.83
C ASP A 189 -20.07 5.77 10.38
N GLN A 190 -19.84 6.26 11.60
CA GLN A 190 -18.52 6.20 12.23
C GLN A 190 -18.06 4.76 12.50
N LYS A 191 -18.96 3.84 12.89
CA LYS A 191 -18.61 2.46 13.20
C LYS A 191 -18.23 1.69 11.95
N VAL A 192 -18.98 1.90 10.86
CA VAL A 192 -18.63 1.36 9.54
C VAL A 192 -17.29 1.94 9.11
N TRP A 193 -17.09 3.26 9.18
CA TRP A 193 -15.79 3.85 8.84
C TRP A 193 -14.64 3.28 9.67
N ASP A 194 -14.83 3.10 10.99
CA ASP A 194 -13.78 2.57 11.87
C ASP A 194 -13.40 1.12 11.53
N LYS A 195 -14.33 0.32 11.01
CA LYS A 195 -14.05 -1.04 10.51
C LYS A 195 -13.25 -1.04 9.21
N PHE A 196 -13.49 -0.09 8.31
CA PHE A 196 -12.95 -0.13 6.94
C PHE A 196 -11.74 0.79 6.71
N LYS A 197 -11.62 1.90 7.44
CA LYS A 197 -10.63 2.96 7.17
C LYS A 197 -9.19 2.45 7.11
N TYR A 198 -8.87 1.47 7.95
CA TYR A 198 -7.52 0.93 8.04
C TYR A 198 -7.17 0.13 6.78
N ALA A 199 -8.02 -0.81 6.39
CA ALA A 199 -7.86 -1.59 5.16
C ALA A 199 -7.82 -0.70 3.91
N ILE A 200 -8.67 0.33 3.84
CA ILE A 200 -8.65 1.33 2.76
C ILE A 200 -7.29 2.02 2.69
N VAL A 201 -6.81 2.61 3.79
CA VAL A 201 -5.53 3.34 3.79
C VAL A 201 -4.35 2.41 3.53
N LEU A 202 -4.39 1.18 4.03
CA LEU A 202 -3.37 0.17 3.78
C LEU A 202 -3.29 -0.17 2.28
N LEU A 203 -4.42 -0.47 1.65
CA LEU A 203 -4.51 -0.80 0.23
C LEU A 203 -4.10 0.39 -0.66
N GLY A 204 -4.54 1.61 -0.33
CA GLY A 204 -4.12 2.79 -1.06
C GLY A 204 -2.61 3.04 -0.98
N ASN A 205 -2.00 2.89 0.21
CA ASN A 205 -0.55 3.00 0.34
C ASN A 205 0.17 1.88 -0.41
N TRP A 206 -0.39 0.67 -0.47
CA TRP A 206 0.12 -0.38 -1.35
C TRP A 206 0.15 0.05 -2.81
N TYR A 207 -0.94 0.62 -3.34
CA TYR A 207 -0.94 1.13 -4.72
C TYR A 207 0.10 2.24 -4.93
N LYS A 208 0.11 3.25 -4.05
CA LYS A 208 1.08 4.36 -4.13
C LYS A 208 2.52 3.86 -4.13
N PHE A 209 2.91 3.06 -3.14
CA PHE A 209 4.31 2.65 -2.94
C PHE A 209 4.74 1.48 -3.81
N SER A 210 3.82 0.64 -4.31
CA SER A 210 4.20 -0.41 -5.26
C SER A 210 4.50 0.18 -6.64
N GLN A 211 3.64 1.09 -7.12
CA GLN A 211 3.74 1.70 -8.45
C GLN A 211 4.88 2.72 -8.57
N ASN A 212 5.16 3.47 -7.50
CA ASN A 212 6.19 4.52 -7.51
C ASN A 212 7.53 4.00 -6.96
N ARG A 213 8.48 3.72 -7.86
CA ARG A 213 9.76 3.08 -7.51
C ARG A 213 10.59 3.87 -6.49
N GLU A 214 10.74 5.19 -6.66
CA GLU A 214 11.54 5.99 -5.73
C GLU A 214 10.92 6.03 -4.32
N LEU A 215 9.58 6.14 -4.25
CA LEU A 215 8.85 6.05 -2.98
C LEU A 215 9.00 4.67 -2.34
N ARG A 216 8.93 3.60 -3.14
CA ARG A 216 9.17 2.23 -2.70
C ARG A 216 10.54 2.08 -2.05
N GLU A 217 11.58 2.52 -2.76
CA GLU A 217 12.97 2.44 -2.32
C GLU A 217 13.16 3.26 -1.04
N PHE A 218 12.55 4.44 -0.93
CA PHE A 218 12.54 5.23 0.29
C PHE A 218 11.88 4.48 1.45
N LEU A 219 10.68 3.93 1.26
CA LEU A 219 9.96 3.18 2.29
C LEU A 219 10.77 1.95 2.76
N LEU A 220 11.37 1.21 1.83
CA LEU A 220 12.23 0.07 2.14
C LEU A 220 13.50 0.48 2.90
N SER A 221 14.10 1.62 2.55
CA SER A 221 15.30 2.17 3.21
C SER A 221 15.10 2.51 4.68
N THR A 222 13.85 2.65 5.14
CA THR A 222 13.54 2.85 6.57
C THR A 222 13.85 1.62 7.43
N GLY A 223 14.23 0.50 6.82
CA GLY A 223 14.68 -0.71 7.49
C GLY A 223 13.63 -1.24 8.45
N ASP A 224 14.00 -1.47 9.70
CA ASP A 224 13.09 -1.95 10.75
C ASP A 224 12.62 -0.84 11.68
N SER A 225 12.82 0.44 11.30
CA SER A 225 12.34 1.58 12.06
C SER A 225 10.82 1.55 12.17
N VAL A 226 10.30 1.99 13.31
CA VAL A 226 8.88 2.27 13.49
C VAL A 226 8.59 3.61 12.85
N LEU A 227 7.66 3.64 11.89
CA LEU A 227 7.25 4.87 11.23
C LEU A 227 6.22 5.58 12.10
N VAL A 228 6.41 6.88 12.33
CA VAL A 228 5.59 7.64 13.29
C VAL A 228 5.16 8.97 12.68
N GLU A 229 3.86 9.09 12.39
CA GLU A 229 3.25 10.34 11.91
C GLU A 229 3.12 11.31 13.09
N ALA A 230 4.09 12.21 13.19
CA ALA A 230 4.26 13.20 14.26
C ALA A 230 3.43 14.46 14.00
N SER A 231 2.17 14.27 13.59
CA SER A 231 1.19 15.33 13.47
C SER A 231 0.71 15.78 14.87
N PRO A 232 0.81 17.07 15.23
CA PRO A 232 0.37 17.56 16.53
C PRO A 232 -1.17 17.64 16.65
N TYR A 233 -1.90 17.48 15.54
CA TYR A 233 -3.34 17.67 15.47
C TYR A 233 -4.13 16.36 15.30
N ASP A 234 -3.49 15.31 14.76
CA ASP A 234 -4.16 14.05 14.41
C ASP A 234 -3.97 13.01 15.53
N ASN A 235 -5.09 12.50 16.05
CA ASN A 235 -5.11 11.46 17.09
C ASN A 235 -5.48 10.06 16.56
N ILE A 236 -5.76 9.90 15.27
CA ILE A 236 -6.08 8.62 14.63
C ILE A 236 -4.88 8.17 13.81
N TRP A 237 -4.53 8.93 12.77
CA TRP A 237 -3.43 8.57 11.88
C TRP A 237 -2.07 8.96 12.45
N GLY A 238 -2.03 10.00 13.30
CA GLY A 238 -0.82 10.48 13.98
C GLY A 238 -0.79 10.24 15.48
N ILE A 239 0.25 10.75 16.14
CA ILE A 239 0.49 10.61 17.60
C ILE A 239 0.03 11.80 18.44
N ARG A 240 -0.46 12.88 17.79
CA ARG A 240 -0.84 14.15 18.41
C ARG A 240 0.30 14.82 19.20
N LEU A 241 1.51 14.71 18.66
CA LEU A 241 2.74 15.32 19.17
C LEU A 241 3.61 15.73 17.98
N SER A 242 4.31 16.86 18.09
CA SER A 242 5.29 17.30 17.10
C SER A 242 6.54 16.40 17.11
N ALA A 243 7.18 16.21 15.97
CA ALA A 243 8.44 15.46 15.83
C ALA A 243 9.57 15.99 16.74
N ASN A 244 9.53 17.27 17.10
CA ASN A 244 10.52 17.90 17.98
C ASN A 244 10.24 17.68 19.48
N SER A 245 9.08 17.10 19.84
CA SER A 245 8.76 16.81 21.23
C SER A 245 9.56 15.60 21.73
N PRO A 246 10.24 15.69 22.89
CA PRO A 246 10.86 14.52 23.52
C PRO A 246 9.87 13.38 23.77
N GLU A 247 8.60 13.72 24.07
CA GLU A 247 7.52 12.77 24.30
C GLU A 247 7.16 11.97 23.05
N ALA A 248 7.46 12.49 21.85
CA ALA A 248 7.19 11.76 20.61
C ALA A 248 8.01 10.47 20.49
N LYS A 249 9.10 10.35 21.27
CA LYS A 249 9.93 9.15 21.33
C LYS A 249 9.45 8.10 22.34
N ASP A 250 8.39 8.39 23.10
CA ASP A 250 7.83 7.48 24.09
C ASP A 250 6.38 7.10 23.72
N PRO A 251 6.11 5.84 23.30
CA PRO A 251 4.76 5.40 22.91
C PRO A 251 3.76 5.42 24.07
N PHE A 252 4.20 5.49 25.32
CA PHE A 252 3.31 5.70 26.48
C PHE A 252 2.81 7.14 26.57
N LYS A 253 3.52 8.12 26.02
CA LYS A 253 3.12 9.54 26.03
C LYS A 253 2.26 9.94 24.83
N TRP A 254 2.21 9.11 23.79
CA TRP A 254 1.38 9.39 22.62
C TRP A 254 -0.09 9.55 22.99
N ARG A 255 -0.76 10.51 22.34
CA ARG A 255 -2.20 10.77 22.53
C ARG A 255 -3.02 10.38 21.31
N GLY A 256 -2.35 9.92 20.26
CA GLY A 256 -2.95 9.35 19.06
C GLY A 256 -2.59 7.88 18.83
N GLN A 257 -3.17 7.30 17.79
CA GLN A 257 -3.06 5.87 17.49
C GLN A 257 -1.95 5.53 16.50
N ASN A 258 -1.39 6.51 15.77
CA ASN A 258 -0.35 6.30 14.76
C ASN A 258 -0.72 5.28 13.66
N LEU A 259 -2.00 5.19 13.28
CA LEU A 259 -2.45 4.17 12.31
C LEU A 259 -1.72 4.28 10.96
N LEU A 260 -1.31 5.48 10.55
CA LEU A 260 -0.64 5.67 9.26
C LEU A 260 0.76 5.05 9.27
N GLY A 261 1.53 5.33 10.33
CA GLY A 261 2.86 4.75 10.49
C GLY A 261 2.82 3.22 10.47
N PHE A 262 1.83 2.63 11.14
CA PHE A 262 1.62 1.18 11.14
C PHE A 262 1.21 0.63 9.77
N ALA A 263 0.28 1.27 9.06
CA ALA A 263 -0.09 0.86 7.70
C ALA A 263 1.10 0.91 6.73
N LEU A 264 1.93 1.95 6.81
CA LEU A 264 3.15 2.06 5.99
C LEU A 264 4.16 0.95 6.32
N MET A 265 4.28 0.53 7.58
CA MET A 265 5.14 -0.58 7.96
C MET A 265 4.64 -1.92 7.39
N GLU A 266 3.33 -2.13 7.35
CA GLU A 266 2.75 -3.34 6.73
C GLU A 266 2.96 -3.36 5.22
N VAL A 267 2.74 -2.22 4.55
CA VAL A 267 3.09 -2.06 3.13
C VAL A 267 4.57 -2.31 2.90
N ARG A 268 5.46 -1.79 3.76
CA ARG A 268 6.91 -2.03 3.68
C ARG A 268 7.26 -3.51 3.80
N ASP A 269 6.67 -4.21 4.76
CA ASP A 269 6.91 -5.64 4.98
C ASP A 269 6.51 -6.45 3.75
N GLU A 270 5.36 -6.11 3.17
CA GLU A 270 4.82 -6.79 2.00
C GLU A 270 5.66 -6.51 0.75
N LEU A 271 6.02 -5.24 0.52
CA LEU A 271 6.92 -4.86 -0.57
C LEU A 271 8.25 -5.59 -0.44
N ARG A 272 8.85 -5.60 0.77
CA ARG A 272 10.10 -6.32 1.03
C ARG A 272 9.99 -7.80 0.69
N ARG A 273 8.86 -8.44 1.04
CA ARG A 273 8.60 -9.85 0.76
C ARG A 273 8.50 -10.13 -0.74
N VAL A 274 7.74 -9.34 -1.49
CA VAL A 274 7.46 -9.64 -2.91
C VAL A 274 8.53 -9.11 -3.86
N THR A 275 9.30 -8.10 -3.48
CA THR A 275 10.39 -7.55 -4.31
C THR A 275 11.76 -8.12 -3.95
N GLN A 276 11.85 -9.02 -2.97
CA GLN A 276 13.13 -9.56 -2.47
C GLN A 276 14.03 -10.10 -3.59
N ASN A 277 13.44 -10.74 -4.60
CA ASN A 277 14.13 -11.42 -5.68
C ASN A 277 13.97 -10.71 -7.04
N GLU A 278 13.52 -9.45 -7.06
CA GLU A 278 13.22 -8.73 -8.31
C GLU A 278 14.46 -8.50 -9.19
N MET A 279 15.66 -8.51 -8.60
CA MET A 279 16.93 -8.42 -9.30
C MET A 279 17.33 -9.70 -10.04
N LEU A 280 16.69 -10.84 -9.73
CA LEU A 280 16.93 -12.10 -10.44
C LEU A 280 16.21 -12.13 -11.80
N CYS A 281 15.25 -11.23 -12.02
CA CYS A 281 14.46 -11.21 -13.24
C CYS A 281 15.22 -10.57 -14.41
N ASP A 282 15.04 -11.14 -15.61
CA ASP A 282 15.44 -10.52 -16.86
C ASP A 282 14.37 -9.50 -17.30
N TRP A 283 14.50 -8.26 -16.83
CA TRP A 283 13.59 -7.15 -17.14
C TRP A 283 13.53 -6.80 -18.62
N SER A 284 14.51 -7.21 -19.44
CA SER A 284 14.44 -7.03 -20.89
C SER A 284 13.26 -7.80 -21.50
N LEU A 285 12.80 -8.87 -20.85
CA LEU A 285 11.68 -9.68 -21.32
C LEU A 285 10.32 -8.99 -21.17
N VAL A 286 10.18 -7.99 -20.29
CA VAL A 286 8.90 -7.27 -20.12
C VAL A 286 8.57 -6.48 -21.38
N TRP A 287 9.56 -5.76 -21.90
CA TRP A 287 9.40 -4.79 -22.99
C TRP A 287 9.65 -5.36 -24.39
N LYS A 288 9.91 -6.67 -24.51
CA LYS A 288 9.98 -7.32 -25.82
C LYS A 288 8.62 -7.23 -26.51
N ARG A 289 8.61 -6.51 -27.63
CA ARG A 289 7.51 -6.51 -28.61
C ARG A 289 7.70 -7.66 -29.59
#